data_AF-A0A8S4RHA7-F1
#
_entry.id   AF-A0A8S4RHA7-F1
#
_cell.length_a   1.000
_cell.length_b   1.000
_cell.length_c   1.000
_cell.angle_alpha   90.00
_cell.angle_beta   90.00
_cell.angle_gamma   90.00
#
_symmetry.space_group_name_H-M   'P 1'
#
loop_
_entity.id
_entity.type
_entity.pdbx_description
1 polymer ?
#
loop_
_entity_poly.entity_id
_entity_poly.type
_entity_poly.pdbx_seq_one_letter_code
_entity_poly.pdbx_strand_id
1 'polypeptide(L)' 'MSLIANYGVTQQAMERAMLGVSLCDQIRNEEIHRRTKVTDIAQRVAKLKLQWAGDIVRKTDGRWGSKV' A
#
# COMPACT_ATOMS: atom_id res chain seq x y z
N MET A 1 -7.70 8.36 7.74
CA MET A 1 -6.25 8.07 7.80
C MET A 1 -5.91 6.73 8.45
N SER A 2 -6.79 6.11 9.26
CA SER A 2 -6.49 4.91 10.07
C SER A 2 -6.14 3.63 9.28
N LEU A 3 -6.78 3.38 8.13
CA LEU A 3 -6.58 2.13 7.38
C LEU A 3 -5.19 2.00 6.77
N ILE A 4 -4.66 3.08 6.17
CA ILE A 4 -3.33 3.07 5.52
C ILE A 4 -2.22 2.82 6.55
N ALA A 5 -2.36 3.41 7.75
CA ALA A 5 -1.42 3.18 8.84
C ALA A 5 -1.40 1.71 9.29
N ASN A 6 -2.57 1.08 9.41
CA ASN A 6 -2.67 -0.34 9.74
C ASN A 6 -2.01 -1.22 8.67
N TYR A 7 -2.20 -0.91 7.38
CA TYR A 7 -1.54 -1.64 6.31
C TYR A 7 -0.01 -1.54 6.39
N GLY A 8 0.53 -0.37 6.73
CA GLY A 8 1.97 -0.20 6.93
C GLY A 8 2.53 -1.08 8.06
N VAL A 9 1.83 -1.14 9.20
CA VAL A 9 2.21 -2.00 10.32
C VAL A 9 2.17 -3.49 9.93
N THR A 10 1.12 -3.92 9.21
CA THR A 10 1.01 -5.30 8.74
C THR A 10 2.09 -5.68 7.73
N GLN A 11 2.42 -4.78 6.79
CA GLN A 11 3.51 -4.99 5.84
C GLN A 11 4.82 -5.23 6.56
N GLN A 12 5.11 -4.38 7.54
CA GLN A 12 6.38 -4.41 8.25
C GLN A 12 6.53 -5.65 9.14
N ALA A 13 5.44 -6.13 9.75
CA ALA A 13 5.43 -7.40 10.46
C ALA A 13 5.71 -8.57 9.50
N MET A 14 5.11 -8.53 8.30
CA MET A 14 5.33 -9.54 7.27
C MET A 14 6.77 -9.53 6.73
N GLU A 15 7.33 -8.35 6.46
CA GLU A 15 8.71 -8.20 5.99
C GLU A 15 9.72 -8.69 7.03
N ARG A 16 9.46 -8.46 8.33
CA ARG A 16 10.29 -9.03 9.41
C ARG A 16 10.24 -10.55 9.45
N ALA A 17 9.05 -11.12 9.30
CA ALA A 17 8.89 -12.57 9.24
C ALA A 17 9.61 -13.19 8.02
N MET A 18 9.55 -12.53 6.86
CA MET A 18 10.25 -12.98 5.64
C MET A 18 11.78 -12.99 5.81
N LEU A 19 12.33 -12.00 6.52
CA LEU A 19 13.76 -11.89 6.76
C LEU A 19 14.24 -12.62 8.03
N GLY A 20 13.32 -13.19 8.83
CA GLY A 20 13.64 -13.86 10.08
C GLY A 20 14.22 -12.94 11.17
N VAL A 21 13.91 -11.64 11.13
CA VAL A 21 14.46 -10.64 12.04
C VAL A 21 13.49 -10.32 13.17
N SER A 22 14.03 -10.25 14.37
CA SER A 22 13.31 -9.95 15.59
C SER A 22 13.23 -8.44 15.83
N LEU A 23 12.37 -8.02 16.76
CA LEU A 23 12.34 -6.63 17.22
C LEU A 23 13.61 -6.24 18.01
N CYS A 24 14.31 -7.22 18.58
CA CYS A 24 15.54 -7.02 19.35
C CYS A 24 16.72 -6.60 18.47
N ASP A 25 16.71 -6.95 17.19
CA ASP A 25 17.76 -6.57 16.25
C ASP A 25 17.78 -5.05 15.95
N GLN A 26 16.75 -4.31 16.42
CA GLN A 26 16.61 -2.85 16.29
C GLN A 26 16.91 -2.31 14.88
N ILE A 27 16.65 -3.13 13.85
CA ILE A 27 16.88 -2.74 12.47
C ILE A 27 15.85 -1.69 12.07
N ARG A 28 16.36 -0.59 11.49
CA ARG A 28 15.53 0.48 10.95
C ARG A 28 14.59 -0.06 9.87
N ASN A 29 13.35 0.43 9.89
CA ASN A 29 12.31 0.00 8.95
C ASN A 29 12.71 0.28 7.49
N GLU A 30 13.41 1.38 7.25
CA GLU A 30 13.98 1.74 5.94
C GLU A 30 14.96 0.68 5.42
N GLU A 31 15.77 0.10 6.30
CA GLU A 31 16.74 -0.94 5.92
C GLU A 31 16.04 -2.27 5.60
N ILE A 32 15.01 -2.61 6.36
CA ILE A 32 14.14 -3.77 6.07
C ILE A 32 13.51 -3.60 4.69
N HIS A 33 12.96 -2.41 4.41
CA HIS A 33 12.34 -2.08 3.13
C HIS A 33 13.34 -2.12 1.96
N ARG A 34 14.57 -1.62 2.17
CA ARG A 34 15.64 -1.66 1.17
C ARG A 34 16.04 -3.09 0.80
N ARG A 35 16.04 -4.01 1.78
CA ARG A 35 16.40 -5.42 1.58
C ARG A 35 15.32 -6.20 0.86
N THR A 36 14.04 -5.99 1.21
CA THR A 36 12.92 -6.70 0.57
C THR A 36 12.53 -6.11 -0.78
N LYS A 37 12.76 -4.82 -1.03
CA LYS A 37 12.32 -4.09 -2.24
C LYS A 37 10.81 -4.26 -2.53
N VAL A 38 10.02 -4.54 -1.50
CA VAL A 38 8.58 -4.71 -1.61
C VAL A 38 7.96 -3.34 -1.89
N THR A 39 7.01 -3.29 -2.82
CA THR A 39 6.34 -2.02 -3.14
C THR A 39 5.52 -1.54 -1.95
N ASP A 40 5.70 -0.28 -1.55
CA ASP A 40 4.94 0.34 -0.49
C ASP A 40 3.41 0.24 -0.76
N ILE A 41 2.67 -0.32 0.20
CA ILE A 41 1.23 -0.55 0.05
C ILE A 41 0.48 0.79 -0.10
N ALA A 42 0.90 1.87 0.54
CA ALA A 42 0.25 3.16 0.40
C ALA A 42 0.40 3.69 -1.03
N GLN A 43 1.59 3.57 -1.62
CA GLN A 43 1.82 3.91 -3.02
C GLN A 43 0.97 3.04 -3.97
N ARG A 44 0.87 1.73 -3.69
CA ARG A 44 0.05 0.81 -4.49
C ARG A 44 -1.43 1.16 -4.42
N VAL A 45 -1.95 1.44 -3.22
CA VAL A 45 -3.34 1.85 -3.00
C VAL A 45 -3.62 3.18 -3.70
N ALA A 46 -2.70 4.15 -3.60
CA ALA A 46 -2.84 5.43 -4.30
C ALA A 46 -2.89 5.24 -5.82
N LYS A 47 -1.98 4.43 -6.38
CA LYS A 47 -1.94 4.11 -7.81
C LYS A 47 -3.24 3.45 -8.28
N LEU A 48 -3.74 2.47 -7.54
CA LEU A 48 -5.00 1.79 -7.86
C LEU A 48 -6.20 2.74 -7.83
N LYS A 49 -6.26 3.64 -6.85
CA LYS A 49 -7.30 4.68 -6.79
C LYS A 49 -7.25 5.61 -8.00
N LEU A 50 -6.05 6.03 -8.41
CA LEU A 50 -5.86 6.89 -9.58
C LEU A 50 -6.18 6.16 -10.88
N GLN A 51 -5.81 4.88 -11.01
CA GLN A 51 -6.16 4.06 -12.16
C GLN A 51 -7.67 3.90 -12.27
N TRP A 52 -8.35 3.55 -11.17
CA TRP A 52 -9.80 3.47 -11.13
C TRP A 52 -10.45 4.80 -11.53
N ALA A 53 -10.02 5.93 -10.96
CA ALA A 53 -10.54 7.23 -11.33
C ALA A 53 -10.33 7.52 -12.83
N GLY A 54 -9.14 7.24 -13.36
CA GLY A 54 -8.85 7.39 -14.79
C GLY A 54 -9.68 6.48 -15.69
N ASP A 55 -9.94 5.24 -15.27
CA ASP A 55 -10.75 4.29 -16.01
C ASP A 55 -12.22 4.70 -16.04
N ILE A 56 -12.77 5.25 -14.95
CA ILE A 56 -14.14 5.77 -14.98
C ILE A 56 -14.21 7.06 -15.82
N VAL A 57 -13.20 7.93 -15.79
CA VAL A 57 -13.20 9.14 -16.65
C VAL A 57 -13.19 8.76 -18.13
N ARG A 58 -12.47 7.68 -18.50
CA ARG A 58 -12.41 7.19 -19.88
C ARG A 58 -13.63 6.38 -20.31
N LYS A 59 -14.45 5.89 -19.38
CA LYS A 59 -15.74 5.28 -19.71
C LYS A 59 -16.71 6.38 -20.17
N THR A 60 -16.92 6.45 -21.48
CA THR A 60 -17.91 7.32 -22.15
C THR A 60 -19.35 6.83 -21.98
N ASP A 61 -19.53 5.61 -21.47
CA ASP A 61 -20.83 5.14 -21.00
C ASP A 61 -21.20 5.98 -19.78
N GLY A 62 -22.22 6.83 -19.90
CA GLY A 62 -22.70 7.80 -18.89
C GLY A 62 -23.20 7.19 -17.57
N ARG A 63 -22.45 6.26 -17.00
CA ARG A 63 -22.62 5.59 -15.72
C ARG A 63 -21.52 6.04 -14.76
N TRP A 64 -21.33 7.35 -14.63
CA TRP A 64 -20.93 7.88 -13.34
C TRP A 64 -22.20 8.04 -12.51
N GLY A 65 -22.30 7.25 -11.43
CA GLY A 65 -23.07 7.53 -10.23
C GLY A 65 -24.56 7.88 -10.40
N SER A 66 -25.44 7.06 -9.82
CA SER A 66 -26.69 7.65 -9.31
C SER A 66 -26.31 8.87 -8.47
N LYS A 67 -26.83 10.01 -8.90
CA LYS A 67 -26.72 11.33 -8.31
C LYS A 67 -26.94 11.23 -6.80
N VAL A 68 -25.96 11.68 -6.01
CA VAL A 68 -26.20 12.06 -4.61
C VAL A 68 -26.65 13.50 -4.62
#